data_AF-A0A4Y8L0P4-F1
#
_entry.id   AF-A0A4Y8L0P4-F1
#
_cell.length_a   1.000
_cell.length_b   1.000
_cell.length_c   1.000
_cell.angle_alpha   90.00
_cell.angle_beta   90.00
_cell.angle_gamma   90.00
#
_symmetry.space_group_name_H-M   'P 1'
#
loop_
_entity.id
_entity.type
_entity.pdbx_description
1 polymer ?
#
loop_
_entity_poly.entity_id
_entity_poly.type
_entity_poly.pdbx_seq_one_letter_code
_entity_poly.pdbx_strand_id
1 'polypeptide(L)' 'MKPKQKTSAVIRSKQANFSLSDEEYSLMCQYMKKYKISNKSRWLRETIMTHILKNLEMDYPTLFGENEMRR' A
#
# COMPACT_ATOMS: atom_id res chain seq x y z
N MET A 1 21.49 -9.02 30.92
CA MET A 1 20.53 -8.29 30.07
C MET A 1 20.80 -8.66 28.62
N LYS A 2 19.85 -9.26 27.89
CA LYS A 2 20.08 -9.65 26.49
C LYS A 2 20.11 -8.40 25.60
N PRO A 3 21.07 -8.27 24.66
CA PRO A 3 21.15 -7.10 23.79
C PRO A 3 19.94 -7.06 22.86
N LYS A 4 19.25 -5.91 22.81
CA LYS A 4 18.17 -5.65 21.85
C LYS A 4 18.74 -5.72 20.44
N GLN A 5 18.33 -6.72 19.66
CA GLN A 5 18.62 -6.81 18.24
C GLN A 5 18.10 -5.54 17.55
N LYS A 6 18.99 -4.69 17.04
CA LYS A 6 18.64 -3.55 16.19
C LYS A 6 18.10 -4.13 14.88
N THR A 7 16.78 -4.09 14.70
CA THR A 7 16.17 -4.34 13.39
C THR A 7 16.76 -3.30 12.44
N SER A 8 17.58 -3.73 11.48
CA SER A 8 18.16 -2.82 10.49
C SER A 8 17.01 -2.16 9.73
N ALA A 9 16.90 -0.84 9.81
CA ALA A 9 15.86 -0.10 9.10
C ALA A 9 16.05 -0.34 7.60
N VAL A 10 15.06 -0.96 6.95
CA VAL A 10 15.11 -1.22 5.50
C VAL A 10 15.15 0.12 4.77
N ILE A 11 16.28 0.40 4.13
CA ILE A 11 16.50 1.62 3.35
C ILE A 11 15.74 1.49 2.03
N ARG A 12 14.85 2.45 1.76
CA ARG A 12 14.12 2.54 0.49
C ARG A 12 14.96 3.33 -0.51
N SER A 13 15.57 2.64 -1.47
CA SER A 13 16.51 3.23 -2.45
C SER A 13 15.93 3.46 -3.84
N LYS A 14 14.77 2.88 -4.16
CA LYS A 14 14.11 3.02 -5.47
C LYS A 14 13.08 4.13 -5.44
N GLN A 15 13.05 4.96 -6.49
CA GLN A 15 12.10 6.05 -6.63
C GLN A 15 10.92 5.62 -7.49
N ALA A 16 9.73 6.09 -7.12
CA ALA A 16 8.51 5.99 -7.91
C ALA A 16 7.81 7.36 -7.83
N ASN A 17 7.66 8.01 -8.98
CA ASN A 17 7.11 9.36 -9.11
C ASN A 17 5.93 9.35 -10.08
N PHE A 18 4.91 10.15 -9.81
CA PHE A 18 3.82 10.44 -10.75
C PHE A 18 3.38 11.89 -10.54
N SER A 19 2.84 12.48 -11.59
CA SER A 19 2.27 13.82 -11.56
C SER A 19 0.77 13.73 -11.35
N LEU A 20 0.20 14.74 -10.69
CA LEU A 20 -1.22 14.92 -10.50
C LEU A 20 -1.63 16.27 -11.09
N SER A 21 -2.84 16.35 -11.62
CA SER A 21 -3.51 17.63 -11.88
C SER A 21 -3.81 18.35 -10.57
N ASP A 22 -4.12 19.64 -10.67
CA ASP A 22 -4.49 20.47 -9.51
C ASP A 22 -5.71 19.92 -8.78
N GLU A 23 -6.70 19.40 -9.52
CA GLU A 23 -7.92 18.82 -8.96
C GLU A 23 -7.62 17.54 -8.17
N GLU A 24 -6.84 16.62 -8.75
CA GLU A 24 -6.43 15.38 -8.09
C GLU A 24 -5.59 15.65 -6.83
N TYR A 25 -4.67 16.62 -6.90
CA TYR A 25 -3.84 16.99 -5.76
C TYR A 25 -4.66 17.64 -4.64
N SER A 26 -5.62 18.51 -4.98
CA SER A 26 -6.53 19.13 -4.03
C SER A 26 -7.39 18.08 -3.32
N LEU A 27 -7.98 17.15 -4.08
CA LEU A 27 -8.75 16.04 -3.52
C LEU A 27 -7.91 15.18 -2.58
N MET A 28 -6.68 14.82 -2.97
CA MET A 28 -5.76 14.05 -2.13
C MET A 28 -5.45 14.79 -0.82
N CYS A 29 -5.19 16.10 -0.88
CA CYS A 29 -4.94 16.92 0.30
C CYS A 29 -6.14 16.97 1.25
N GLN A 30 -7.35 17.15 0.71
CA GLN A 30 -8.59 17.13 1.48
C GLN A 30 -8.82 15.78 2.17
N TYR A 31 -8.61 14.68 1.43
CA TYR A 31 -8.68 13.31 1.97
C TYR A 31 -7.70 13.13 3.13
N MET A 32 -6.44 13.51 2.95
CA MET A 32 -5.42 13.39 4.00
C MET A 32 -5.76 14.22 5.23
N LYS A 33 -6.30 15.43 5.05
CA LYS A 33 -6.77 16.27 6.16
C LYS A 33 -7.94 15.63 6.90
N LYS A 34 -8.93 15.10 6.19
CA LYS A 34 -10.13 14.45 6.76
C LYS A 34 -9.74 13.28 7.67
N TYR A 35 -8.81 12.44 7.24
CA TYR A 35 -8.38 11.25 8.00
C TYR A 35 -7.13 11.47 8.85
N LYS A 36 -6.67 12.72 9.01
CA LYS A 36 -5.49 13.09 9.82
C LYS A 36 -4.22 12.33 9.43
N ILE A 37 -4.04 12.08 8.14
CA ILE A 37 -2.87 11.39 7.60
C ILE A 37 -1.70 12.37 7.57
N SER A 38 -0.73 12.18 8.47
CA SER A 38 0.45 13.04 8.59
C SER A 38 1.58 12.66 7.62
N ASN A 39 1.72 11.36 7.32
CA ASN A 39 2.80 10.84 6.49
C ASN A 39 2.30 10.44 5.10
N LYS A 40 2.41 11.36 4.15
CA LYS A 40 1.95 11.20 2.76
C LYS A 40 2.65 10.02 2.06
N SER A 41 3.98 9.96 2.14
CA SER A 41 4.77 8.92 1.49
C SER A 41 4.48 7.53 2.04
N ARG A 42 4.20 7.43 3.35
CA ARG A 42 3.76 6.16 3.96
C ARG A 42 2.41 5.73 3.43
N TRP A 43 1.44 6.63 3.50
CA TRP A 43 0.08 6.35 3.07
C TRP A 43 0.04 5.92 1.61
N LEU A 44 0.68 6.69 0.72
CA LEU A 44 0.71 6.40 -0.71
C LEU A 44 1.28 5.00 -1.00
N ARG A 45 2.42 4.67 -0.38
CA ARG A 45 3.04 3.35 -0.53
C ARG A 45 2.14 2.24 -0.02
N GLU A 46 1.52 2.40 1.14
CA GLU A 46 0.62 1.38 1.70
C GLU A 46 -0.61 1.18 0.82
N THR A 47 -1.21 2.26 0.32
CA THR A 47 -2.34 2.20 -0.59
C THR A 47 -2.00 1.46 -1.88
N ILE A 48 -0.90 1.82 -2.55
CA ILE A 48 -0.46 1.19 -3.80
C ILE A 48 -0.13 -0.29 -3.56
N MET A 49 0.68 -0.59 -2.54
CA MET A 49 1.08 -1.98 -2.26
C MET A 49 -0.11 -2.85 -1.89
N THR A 50 -1.04 -2.34 -1.08
CA THR A 50 -2.27 -3.06 -0.73
C THR A 50 -3.13 -3.35 -1.95
N HIS A 51 -3.25 -2.38 -2.87
CA HIS A 51 -3.98 -2.59 -4.11
C HIS A 51 -3.33 -3.65 -5.00
N ILE A 52 -2.01 -3.57 -5.21
CA ILE A 52 -1.26 -4.56 -6.00
C ILE A 52 -1.39 -5.97 -5.40
N LEU A 53 -1.17 -6.10 -4.09
CA LEU A 53 -1.25 -7.40 -3.41
C LEU A 53 -2.65 -8.03 -3.54
N LYS A 54 -3.70 -7.23 -3.32
CA LYS A 54 -5.09 -7.72 -3.49
C LYS A 54 -5.35 -8.19 -4.92
N ASN A 55 -4.91 -7.44 -5.92
CA ASN A 55 -5.09 -7.85 -7.32
C ASN A 55 -4.34 -9.16 -7.61
N LEU A 56 -3.08 -9.27 -7.16
CA LEU A 56 -2.30 -10.48 -7.33
C LEU A 56 -2.89 -11.70 -6.62
N GLU A 57 -3.51 -11.51 -5.44
CA GLU A 57 -4.23 -12.56 -4.72
C GLU A 57 -5.47 -13.02 -5.49
N MET A 58 -6.22 -12.10 -6.11
CA MET A 58 -7.38 -12.44 -6.95
C MET A 58 -6.97 -13.19 -8.23
N ASP A 59 -5.84 -12.82 -8.82
CA ASP A 59 -5.31 -13.44 -10.04
C ASP A 59 -4.55 -14.74 -9.76
N TYR A 60 -4.35 -15.10 -8.48
CA TYR A 60 -3.61 -16.31 -8.13
C TYR A 60 -4.42 -17.54 -8.54
N PRO A 61 -3.88 -18.43 -9.39
CA PRO A 61 -4.59 -19.61 -9.83
C PRO A 61 -4.88 -20.50 -8.63
N THR A 62 -6.15 -20.59 -8.27
CA THR A 62 -6.62 -21.48 -7.21
C THR A 62 -6.85 -22.88 -7.78
N LEU A 63 -6.54 -23.91 -6.97
CA LEU A 63 -6.67 -25.31 -7.38
C LEU A 63 -8.12 -25.69 -7.71
N PHE A 64 -9.08 -24.96 -7.14
CA PHE A 64 -10.53 -25.12 -7.31
C PHE A 64 -11.14 -23.73 -7.51
N GLY A 65 -12.14 -23.59 -8.38
CA GLY A 65 -12.86 -22.31 -8.48
C GLY A 65 -13.67 -21.99 -7.22
N GLU A 66 -14.10 -20.75 -7.02
CA GLU A 66 -14.95 -20.37 -5.85
C GLU A 66 -16.18 -21.27 -5.69
N ASN A 67 -16.76 -21.73 -6.81
CA ASN A 67 -17.93 -22.58 -6.86
C ASN A 67 -17.64 -24.03 -6.43
N GLU A 68 -16.39 -24.47 -6.53
CA GLU A 68 -15.93 -25.79 -6.08
C GLU A 68 -15.53 -25.77 -4.60
N MET A 69 -15.02 -24.65 -4.08
CA MET A 69 -14.63 -24.52 -2.66
C MET A 69 -15.82 -24.35 -1.69
N ARG A 70 -16.97 -23.86 -2.16
CA ARG A 70 -18.16 -23.59 -1.32
C ARG A 70 -19.15 -24.76 -1.21
N ARG A 71 -18.81 -25.94 -1.77
CA ARG A 71 -19.66 -27.15 -1.74
C ARG A 71 -19.35 -28.05 -0.56
#